data_AF-A0A1S2PDY4-F1
#
_entry.id   AF-A0A1S2PDY4-F1
#
_cell.length_a   1.000
_cell.length_b   1.000
_cell.length_c   1.000
_cell.angle_alpha   90.00
_cell.angle_beta   90.00
_cell.angle_gamma   90.00
#
_symmetry.space_group_name_H-M   'P 1'
#
loop_
_entity.id
_entity.type
_entity.pdbx_description
1 polymer ?
#
loop_
_entity_poly.entity_id
_entity_poly.type
_entity_poly.pdbx_seq_one_letter_code
_entity_poly.pdbx_strand_id
1 'polypeptide(L)'
;MSPILLAFALAALAWVLVVGDLVRRHRPAWHWYLVGYPVTACRVVFTWRKVAMLNDLAVSRRPPRGLLGDLVVKGDPLRPVAPRVSFPRATRLGLTVIVRLHAGQTPATYMKAADALVHAWKVHAVRVTSPERGLVLLSATATDPLERPGFATAPAALLSALIGALETGGAWVMNLRLVPHWLIVGATRSGKSTLLARLITQLATQPVALVGIDCKGGMELGLFAGRLSALATCRREAVAVLSALVVDMQDRMSACRSAGVRSIWELPEKLRPVPVVVIVDEIAELYLSDGTRESKAEAEQCSTLLLRLAQLGAALGIHLVVAGQRVGSDLGPGVTALRAQLGGRICHRVNDPGTAEMTLGDLNKDAVTVAQSITAEEQGVAVCTSPDGGWSRARSHLTPTEEAVSTALKHSGMTPQLPAIDRALAALEGDDK
;
A
#
# COMPACT_ATOMS: atom_id res chain seq x y z
N MET A 1 -15.07 34.85 44.47
CA MET A 1 -13.64 34.57 44.18
C MET A 1 -12.89 35.89 44.20
N SER A 2 -11.81 36.00 44.99
CA SER A 2 -10.96 37.20 44.96
C SER A 2 -10.41 37.42 43.53
N PRO A 3 -10.33 38.66 43.02
CA PRO A 3 -9.79 38.96 41.69
C PRO A 3 -8.38 38.40 41.49
N ILE A 4 -7.60 38.26 42.56
CA ILE A 4 -6.26 37.64 42.56
C ILE A 4 -6.35 36.14 42.25
N LEU A 5 -7.29 35.41 42.87
CA LEU A 5 -7.51 33.99 42.61
C LEU A 5 -8.01 33.73 41.18
N LEU A 6 -8.85 34.62 40.63
CA LEU A 6 -9.30 34.55 39.25
C LEU A 6 -8.13 34.79 38.27
N ALA A 7 -7.27 35.78 38.54
CA ALA A 7 -6.09 36.06 37.73
C ALA A 7 -5.09 34.89 37.73
N PHE A 8 -4.83 34.28 38.90
CA PHE A 8 -3.99 33.08 38.98
C PHE A 8 -4.60 31.88 38.24
N ALA A 9 -5.91 31.67 38.34
CA ALA A 9 -6.60 30.60 37.61
C ALA A 9 -6.54 30.80 36.08
N LEU A 10 -6.72 32.02 35.61
CA LEU A 10 -6.61 32.36 34.18
C LEU A 10 -5.17 32.24 33.67
N ALA A 11 -4.18 32.66 34.45
CA ALA A 11 -2.76 32.51 34.10
C ALA A 11 -2.34 31.03 34.06
N ALA A 12 -2.79 30.22 35.03
CA ALA A 12 -2.57 28.78 35.04
C ALA A 12 -3.24 28.10 33.84
N LEU A 13 -4.48 28.48 33.50
CA LEU A 13 -5.17 27.98 32.32
C LEU A 13 -4.44 28.34 31.03
N ALA A 14 -4.02 29.60 30.88
CA ALA A 14 -3.24 30.05 29.72
C ALA A 14 -1.91 29.30 29.62
N TRP A 15 -1.21 29.08 30.73
CA TRP A 15 0.03 28.30 30.77
C TRP A 15 -0.22 26.83 30.38
N VAL A 16 -1.28 26.20 30.88
CA VAL A 16 -1.66 24.83 30.51
C VAL A 16 -2.02 24.74 29.02
N LEU A 17 -2.69 25.75 28.46
CA LEU A 17 -3.01 25.80 27.03
C LEU A 17 -1.74 25.96 26.17
N VAL A 18 -0.84 26.85 26.54
CA VAL A 18 0.43 27.10 25.83
C VAL A 18 1.37 25.90 25.94
N VAL A 19 1.58 25.37 27.14
CA VAL A 19 2.40 24.17 27.36
C VAL A 19 1.75 22.95 26.72
N GLY A 20 0.43 22.82 26.79
CA GLY A 20 -0.32 21.75 26.14
C GLY A 20 -0.14 21.76 24.62
N ASP A 21 -0.20 22.93 23.98
CA ASP A 21 0.07 23.10 22.55
C ASP A 21 1.54 22.83 22.22
N LEU A 22 2.48 23.30 23.04
CA LEU A 22 3.91 23.05 22.87
C LEU A 22 4.23 21.54 22.93
N VAL A 23 3.67 20.83 23.92
CA VAL A 23 3.82 19.37 24.08
C VAL A 23 3.14 18.64 22.93
N ARG A 24 1.97 19.10 22.46
CA ARG A 24 1.31 18.55 21.26
C ARG A 24 2.19 18.64 20.02
N ARG A 25 2.89 19.77 19.82
CA ARG A 25 3.75 19.98 18.64
C ARG A 25 5.05 19.19 18.70
N HIS A 26 5.73 19.16 19.86
CA HIS A 26 7.07 18.58 20.00
C HIS A 26 7.08 17.12 20.49
N ARG A 27 6.07 16.70 21.26
CA ARG A 27 5.96 15.36 21.85
C ARG A 27 4.52 14.83 21.72
N PRO A 28 4.05 14.58 20.48
CA PRO A 28 2.66 14.20 20.22
C PRO A 28 2.22 12.93 20.96
N ALA A 29 3.14 11.97 21.15
CA ALA A 29 2.84 10.76 21.92
C ALA A 29 2.54 11.06 23.40
N TRP A 30 3.26 11.98 24.02
CA TRP A 30 3.02 12.38 25.42
C TRP A 30 1.69 13.12 25.55
N HIS A 31 1.43 14.04 24.62
CA HIS A 31 0.13 14.72 24.56
C HIS A 31 -1.04 13.74 24.41
N TRP A 32 -0.86 12.71 23.57
CA TRP A 32 -1.84 11.65 23.43
C TRP A 32 -2.09 10.92 24.75
N TYR A 33 -1.05 10.39 25.42
CA TYR A 33 -1.27 9.64 26.67
C TYR A 33 -1.80 10.49 27.82
N LEU A 34 -1.38 11.75 27.94
CA LEU A 34 -1.76 12.63 29.06
C LEU A 34 -3.15 13.25 28.88
N VAL A 35 -3.54 13.60 27.66
CA VAL A 35 -4.77 14.37 27.38
C VAL A 35 -5.65 13.69 26.35
N GLY A 36 -5.10 13.27 25.22
CA GLY A 36 -5.88 12.71 24.11
C GLY A 36 -6.62 11.41 24.45
N TYR A 37 -5.89 10.45 25.05
CA TYR A 37 -6.40 9.15 25.46
C TYR A 37 -7.51 9.25 26.52
N PRO A 38 -7.33 9.93 27.69
CA PRO A 38 -8.38 9.97 28.70
C PRO A 38 -9.66 10.64 28.17
N VAL A 39 -9.52 11.71 27.38
CA VAL A 39 -10.68 12.38 26.76
C VAL A 39 -11.40 11.45 25.78
N THR A 40 -10.66 10.77 24.90
CA THR A 40 -11.26 9.85 23.91
C THR A 40 -11.85 8.62 24.59
N ALA A 41 -11.19 8.03 25.60
CA ALA A 41 -11.70 6.91 26.36
C ALA A 41 -13.01 7.25 27.08
N CYS A 42 -13.09 8.44 27.69
CA CYS A 42 -14.34 8.95 28.24
C CYS A 42 -15.43 9.03 27.17
N ARG A 43 -15.13 9.62 25.99
CA ARG A 43 -16.11 9.67 24.88
C ARG A 43 -16.59 8.28 24.49
N VAL A 44 -15.69 7.31 24.32
CA VAL A 44 -16.07 5.92 24.01
C VAL A 44 -17.05 5.39 25.04
N VAL A 45 -16.72 5.47 26.34
CA VAL A 45 -17.56 4.93 27.42
C VAL A 45 -18.93 5.62 27.48
N PHE A 46 -18.97 6.95 27.41
CA PHE A 46 -20.21 7.72 27.54
C PHE A 46 -21.10 7.66 26.29
N THR A 47 -20.52 7.53 25.09
CA THR A 47 -21.28 7.51 23.84
C THR A 47 -21.69 6.12 23.39
N TRP A 48 -20.99 5.06 23.84
CA TRP A 48 -21.16 3.70 23.33
C TRP A 48 -22.62 3.25 23.21
N ARG A 49 -23.38 3.37 24.31
CA ARG A 49 -24.78 2.93 24.34
C ARG A 49 -25.64 3.64 23.31
N LYS A 50 -25.46 4.96 23.15
CA LYS A 50 -26.24 5.77 22.22
C LYS A 50 -25.87 5.43 20.77
N VAL A 51 -24.58 5.34 20.47
CA VAL A 51 -24.09 5.00 19.11
C VAL A 51 -24.53 3.59 18.72
N ALA A 52 -24.44 2.63 19.65
CA ALA A 52 -24.86 1.25 19.41
C ALA A 52 -26.37 1.14 19.13
N MET A 53 -27.21 1.94 19.80
CA MET A 53 -28.65 1.95 19.55
C MET A 53 -29.04 2.60 18.22
N LEU A 54 -28.36 3.68 17.84
CA LEU A 54 -28.66 4.43 16.60
C LEU A 54 -28.13 3.75 15.32
N ASN A 55 -27.20 2.81 15.45
CA ASN A 55 -26.56 2.12 14.33
C ASN A 55 -26.87 0.61 14.32
N ASP A 56 -28.02 0.21 14.88
CA ASP A 56 -28.51 -1.18 14.89
C ASP A 56 -27.52 -2.22 15.45
N LEU A 57 -26.62 -1.78 16.34
CA LEU A 57 -25.70 -2.67 17.05
C LEU A 57 -26.35 -3.26 18.31
N ALA A 58 -27.48 -2.72 18.77
CA ALA A 58 -28.22 -3.25 19.91
C ALA A 58 -29.21 -4.33 19.48
N VAL A 59 -29.29 -5.43 20.24
CA VAL A 59 -30.25 -6.51 19.97
C VAL A 59 -31.44 -6.38 20.90
N SER A 60 -32.63 -6.57 20.33
CA SER A 60 -33.85 -6.66 21.11
C SER A 60 -33.96 -8.06 21.72
N ARG A 61 -34.04 -8.16 23.06
CA ARG A 61 -34.33 -9.45 23.70
C ARG A 61 -35.74 -9.87 23.33
N ARG A 62 -35.97 -11.16 23.05
CA ARG A 62 -37.33 -11.68 22.90
C ARG A 62 -38.17 -11.18 24.07
N PRO A 63 -39.37 -10.62 23.81
CA PRO A 63 -40.23 -10.19 24.89
C PRO A 63 -40.53 -11.39 25.80
N PRO A 64 -40.58 -11.21 27.13
CA PRO A 64 -41.09 -12.25 27.99
C PRO A 64 -42.52 -12.57 27.54
N ARG A 65 -42.77 -13.83 27.18
CA ARG A 65 -44.13 -14.31 26.95
C ARG A 65 -44.72 -14.63 28.31
N GLY A 66 -45.75 -13.90 28.71
CA GLY A 66 -46.58 -14.22 29.85
C GLY A 66 -47.88 -14.87 29.37
N LEU A 67 -48.33 -15.91 30.07
CA LEU A 67 -49.69 -16.40 29.97
C LEU A 67 -50.55 -15.57 30.94
N LEU A 68 -51.56 -14.88 30.43
CA LEU A 68 -52.57 -14.20 31.24
C LEU A 68 -53.91 -14.92 30.99
N GLY A 69 -54.26 -15.87 31.85
CA GLY A 69 -55.33 -16.83 31.56
C GLY A 69 -54.95 -17.70 30.35
N ASP A 70 -55.82 -17.79 29.35
CA ASP A 70 -55.59 -18.55 28.10
C ASP A 70 -54.99 -17.71 26.96
N LEU A 71 -54.65 -16.44 27.23
CA LEU A 71 -54.13 -15.50 26.23
C LEU A 71 -52.59 -15.42 26.32
N VAL A 72 -51.92 -15.76 25.21
CA VAL A 72 -50.48 -15.50 25.04
C VAL A 72 -50.30 -14.02 24.71
N VAL A 73 -49.95 -13.22 25.70
CA VAL A 73 -49.65 -11.79 25.51
C VAL A 73 -48.21 -11.66 25.01
N LYS A 74 -48.07 -11.23 23.76
CA LYS A 74 -46.78 -10.92 23.15
C LYS A 74 -46.51 -9.42 23.33
N GLY A 75 -45.82 -9.05 24.41
CA GLY A 75 -45.39 -7.66 24.60
C GLY A 75 -44.35 -7.24 23.56
N ASP A 76 -44.28 -5.96 23.21
CA ASP A 76 -43.16 -5.45 22.43
C ASP A 76 -41.89 -5.37 23.28
N PRO A 77 -40.71 -5.70 22.74
CA PRO A 77 -39.48 -5.64 23.50
C PRO A 77 -39.07 -4.17 23.75
N LEU A 78 -39.35 -3.69 24.96
CA LEU A 78 -39.30 -2.29 25.36
C LEU A 78 -37.88 -1.69 25.48
N ARG A 79 -36.81 -2.49 25.49
CA ARG A 79 -35.44 -2.01 25.75
C ARG A 79 -34.37 -2.77 24.96
N PRO A 80 -33.85 -2.21 23.85
CA PRO A 80 -32.72 -2.81 23.14
C PRO A 80 -31.48 -2.85 24.04
N VAL A 81 -30.72 -3.94 23.97
CA VAL A 81 -29.51 -4.16 24.76
C VAL A 81 -28.29 -3.94 23.87
N ALA A 82 -27.48 -2.94 24.20
CA ALA A 82 -26.23 -2.68 23.51
C ALA A 82 -25.18 -3.77 23.82
N PRO A 83 -24.27 -4.07 22.88
CA PRO A 83 -23.21 -5.04 23.10
C PRO A 83 -22.31 -4.62 24.25
N ARG A 84 -21.70 -5.58 24.94
CA ARG A 84 -20.68 -5.29 25.95
C ARG A 84 -19.36 -4.93 25.27
N VAL A 85 -18.74 -3.86 25.75
CA VAL A 85 -17.41 -3.41 25.32
C VAL A 85 -16.42 -3.48 26.47
N SER A 86 -15.16 -3.78 26.15
CA SER A 86 -14.06 -3.65 27.08
C SER A 86 -13.79 -2.18 27.40
N PHE A 87 -13.05 -1.92 28.48
CA PHE A 87 -12.47 -0.60 28.70
C PHE A 87 -11.51 -0.25 27.54
N PRO A 88 -11.50 1.01 27.04
CA PRO A 88 -10.60 1.42 25.96
C PRO A 88 -9.13 1.30 26.37
N ARG A 89 -8.34 0.53 25.61
CA ARG A 89 -6.90 0.39 25.86
C ARG A 89 -6.12 1.37 25.00
N ALA A 90 -5.22 2.15 25.60
CA ALA A 90 -4.40 3.09 24.86
C ALA A 90 -3.43 2.37 23.92
N THR A 91 -3.22 2.93 22.73
CA THR A 91 -2.14 2.59 21.81
C THR A 91 -1.35 3.86 21.48
N ARG A 92 -0.23 3.72 20.77
CA ARG A 92 0.63 4.86 20.40
C ARG A 92 -0.08 5.89 19.51
N LEU A 93 -1.01 5.44 18.66
CA LEU A 93 -1.71 6.25 17.67
C LEU A 93 -3.20 6.44 17.97
N GLY A 94 -3.68 5.89 19.09
CA GLY A 94 -5.11 5.88 19.37
C GLY A 94 -5.49 4.92 20.52
N LEU A 95 -6.57 4.17 20.34
CA LEU A 95 -7.05 3.22 21.33
C LEU A 95 -7.72 1.99 20.68
N THR A 96 -7.86 0.92 21.45
CA THR A 96 -8.59 -0.28 21.05
C THR A 96 -9.72 -0.62 22.01
N VAL A 97 -10.80 -1.16 21.47
CA VAL A 97 -11.98 -1.61 22.22
C VAL A 97 -12.40 -2.96 21.68
N ILE A 98 -12.57 -3.94 22.57
CA ILE A 98 -13.09 -5.25 22.22
C ILE A 98 -14.59 -5.26 22.48
N VAL A 99 -15.36 -5.66 21.46
CA VAL A 99 -16.80 -5.84 21.52
C VAL A 99 -17.12 -7.32 21.44
N ARG A 100 -17.99 -7.80 22.33
CA ARG A 100 -18.54 -9.16 22.22
C ARG A 100 -19.84 -9.11 21.41
N LEU A 101 -19.87 -9.82 20.29
CA LEU A 101 -21.02 -9.89 19.41
C LEU A 101 -22.20 -10.58 20.10
N HIS A 102 -23.41 -10.07 19.86
CA HIS A 102 -24.62 -10.80 20.18
C HIS A 102 -24.89 -11.91 19.17
N ALA A 103 -25.68 -12.92 19.56
CA ALA A 103 -26.09 -13.98 18.65
C ALA A 103 -26.81 -13.39 17.42
N GLY A 104 -26.39 -13.81 16.22
CA GLY A 104 -26.92 -13.32 14.94
C GLY A 104 -26.24 -12.04 14.42
N GLN A 105 -25.37 -11.39 15.20
CA GLN A 105 -24.56 -10.28 14.69
C GLN A 105 -23.31 -10.78 13.97
N THR A 106 -22.88 -10.00 12.98
CA THR A 106 -21.65 -10.24 12.22
C THR A 106 -20.73 -9.01 12.31
N PRO A 107 -19.41 -9.17 12.08
CA PRO A 107 -18.50 -8.04 11.98
C PRO A 107 -18.92 -6.97 10.95
N ALA A 108 -19.67 -7.37 9.92
CA ALA A 108 -20.15 -6.47 8.87
C ALA A 108 -21.06 -5.35 9.41
N THR A 109 -21.88 -5.62 10.43
CA THR A 109 -22.71 -4.58 11.06
C THR A 109 -21.85 -3.49 11.70
N TYR A 110 -20.72 -3.88 12.30
CA TYR A 110 -19.78 -2.94 12.94
C TYR A 110 -18.98 -2.17 11.90
N MET A 111 -18.61 -2.80 10.77
CA MET A 111 -17.98 -2.10 9.65
C MET A 111 -18.90 -0.99 9.10
N LYS A 112 -20.20 -1.24 8.97
CA LYS A 112 -21.18 -0.21 8.55
C LYS A 112 -21.29 0.95 9.56
N ALA A 113 -21.16 0.66 10.85
CA ALA A 113 -21.23 1.67 11.91
C ALA A 113 -19.90 2.40 12.17
N ALA A 114 -18.82 2.06 11.45
CA ALA A 114 -17.49 2.59 11.71
C ALA A 114 -17.43 4.12 11.61
N ASP A 115 -18.08 4.70 10.59
CA ASP A 115 -18.12 6.15 10.38
C ASP A 115 -18.84 6.90 11.52
N ALA A 116 -19.97 6.35 12.00
CA ALA A 116 -20.65 6.89 13.17
C ALA A 116 -19.78 6.84 14.44
N LEU A 117 -18.96 5.78 14.60
CA LEU A 117 -18.00 5.67 15.71
C LEU A 117 -16.88 6.71 15.58
N VAL A 118 -16.37 6.96 14.36
CA VAL A 118 -15.38 8.01 14.07
C VAL A 118 -15.88 9.37 14.57
N HIS A 119 -17.08 9.76 14.15
CA HIS A 119 -17.68 11.03 14.54
C HIS A 119 -18.02 11.11 16.03
N ALA A 120 -18.56 10.04 16.63
CA ALA A 120 -18.93 10.02 18.04
C ALA A 120 -17.71 10.11 18.97
N TRP A 121 -16.63 9.42 18.61
CA TRP A 121 -15.40 9.41 19.42
C TRP A 121 -14.49 10.59 19.09
N LYS A 122 -14.75 11.30 17.99
CA LYS A 122 -13.93 12.40 17.43
C LYS A 122 -12.48 11.94 17.22
N VAL A 123 -12.35 10.81 16.55
CA VAL A 123 -11.08 10.20 16.14
C VAL A 123 -10.94 10.33 14.62
N HIS A 124 -9.75 10.05 14.08
CA HIS A 124 -9.51 10.10 12.64
C HIS A 124 -10.14 8.92 11.89
N ALA A 125 -9.99 7.69 12.43
CA ALA A 125 -10.52 6.49 11.80
C ALA A 125 -10.89 5.43 12.85
N VAL A 126 -11.83 4.54 12.53
CA VAL A 126 -12.14 3.34 13.31
C VAL A 126 -12.09 2.13 12.38
N ARG A 127 -11.12 1.24 12.61
CA ARG A 127 -11.00 -0.03 11.89
C ARG A 127 -11.64 -1.15 12.69
N VAL A 128 -12.38 -2.01 12.00
CA VAL A 128 -13.09 -3.14 12.59
C VAL A 128 -12.42 -4.42 12.12
N THR A 129 -11.96 -5.25 13.05
CA THR A 129 -11.38 -6.57 12.76
C THR A 129 -12.03 -7.63 13.64
N SER A 130 -12.02 -8.90 13.21
CA SER A 130 -12.55 -10.01 13.99
C SER A 130 -11.40 -10.98 14.28
N PRO A 131 -10.65 -10.80 15.38
CA PRO A 131 -9.50 -11.66 15.68
C PRO A 131 -9.93 -13.12 15.91
N GLU A 132 -11.12 -13.32 16.47
CA GLU A 132 -11.72 -14.62 16.71
C GLU A 132 -13.24 -14.55 16.48
N ARG A 133 -13.89 -15.71 16.35
CA ARG A 133 -15.34 -15.79 16.16
C ARG A 133 -16.08 -15.23 17.38
N GLY A 134 -17.04 -14.34 17.16
CA GLY A 134 -17.87 -13.75 18.22
C GLY A 134 -17.25 -12.53 18.92
N LEU A 135 -16.05 -12.11 18.52
CA LEU A 135 -15.39 -10.91 19.00
C LEU A 135 -15.07 -9.96 17.85
N VAL A 136 -15.25 -8.67 18.10
CA VAL A 136 -14.82 -7.59 17.20
C VAL A 136 -13.84 -6.71 17.95
N LEU A 137 -12.70 -6.44 17.33
CA LEU A 137 -11.73 -5.46 17.78
C LEU A 137 -11.93 -4.18 16.98
N LEU A 138 -12.32 -3.12 17.68
CA LEU A 138 -12.41 -1.75 17.17
C LEU A 138 -11.09 -1.05 17.48
N SER A 139 -10.34 -0.70 16.45
CA SER A 139 -9.10 0.07 16.54
C SER A 139 -9.36 1.49 16.10
N ALA A 140 -9.41 2.43 17.05
CA ALA A 140 -9.62 3.84 16.78
C ALA A 140 -8.27 4.56 16.69
N THR A 141 -8.03 5.26 15.59
CA THR A 141 -6.83 6.06 15.34
C THR A 141 -7.15 7.52 15.61
N ALA A 142 -6.42 8.19 16.51
CA ALA A 142 -6.75 9.52 16.99
C ALA A 142 -6.42 10.65 16.01
N THR A 143 -5.30 10.52 15.30
CA THR A 143 -4.76 11.49 14.33
C THR A 143 -4.27 10.73 13.11
N ASP A 144 -4.28 11.34 11.92
CA ASP A 144 -3.78 10.66 10.71
C ASP A 144 -2.30 10.27 10.89
N PRO A 145 -1.96 8.97 10.95
CA PRO A 145 -0.58 8.53 11.11
C PRO A 145 0.29 8.84 9.88
N LEU A 146 -0.34 9.11 8.74
CA LEU A 146 0.33 9.42 7.49
C LEU A 146 0.75 10.89 7.41
N GLU A 147 0.23 11.79 8.25
CA GLU A 147 0.74 13.18 8.28
C GLU A 147 2.22 13.25 8.68
N ARG A 148 2.61 12.42 9.65
CA ARG A 148 3.98 12.31 10.16
C ARG A 148 4.33 10.83 10.34
N PRO A 149 4.57 10.11 9.22
CA PRO A 149 4.91 8.70 9.31
C PRO A 149 6.22 8.60 10.08
N GLY A 150 6.19 7.92 11.23
CA GLY A 150 7.43 7.57 11.91
C GLY A 150 8.28 6.63 11.05
N PHE A 151 9.55 6.47 11.41
CA PHE A 151 10.38 5.43 10.79
C PHE A 151 9.87 4.06 11.21
N ALA A 152 9.07 3.44 10.35
CA ALA A 152 8.71 2.04 10.52
C ALA A 152 9.95 1.18 10.28
N THR A 153 10.08 0.07 11.00
CA THR A 153 11.18 -0.89 10.80
C THR A 153 10.59 -2.21 10.34
N ALA A 154 11.24 -2.83 9.37
CA ALA A 154 10.90 -4.17 8.91
C ALA A 154 12.17 -5.04 8.92
N PRO A 155 12.06 -6.34 9.21
CA PRO A 155 13.20 -7.24 9.10
C PRO A 155 13.71 -7.27 7.66
N ALA A 156 15.04 -7.31 7.50
CA ALA A 156 15.66 -7.43 6.20
C ALA A 156 15.31 -8.78 5.58
N ALA A 157 14.85 -8.77 4.33
CA ALA A 157 14.55 -9.96 3.55
C ALA A 157 14.89 -9.72 2.08
N LEU A 158 15.42 -10.74 1.41
CA LEU A 158 15.73 -10.66 -0.02
C LEU A 158 14.45 -10.35 -0.82
N LEU A 159 14.58 -9.43 -1.79
CA LEU A 159 13.50 -8.92 -2.62
C LEU A 159 12.37 -8.24 -1.80
N SER A 160 12.72 -7.69 -0.65
CA SER A 160 11.81 -6.93 0.20
C SER A 160 12.32 -5.51 0.40
N ALA A 161 11.44 -4.53 0.28
CA ALA A 161 11.75 -3.12 0.42
C ALA A 161 10.81 -2.44 1.42
N LEU A 162 11.39 -1.73 2.39
CA LEU A 162 10.62 -0.87 3.29
C LEU A 162 10.33 0.45 2.58
N ILE A 163 9.08 0.59 2.14
CA ILE A 163 8.60 1.75 1.39
C ILE A 163 8.21 2.89 2.31
N GLY A 164 7.48 2.59 3.38
CA GLY A 164 6.66 3.60 4.03
C GLY A 164 6.09 3.19 5.37
N ALA A 165 5.05 3.91 5.77
CA ALA A 165 4.17 3.55 6.88
C ALA A 165 2.74 3.35 6.36
N LEU A 166 2.04 2.37 6.93
CA LEU A 166 0.62 2.15 6.73
C LEU A 166 -0.19 3.10 7.62
N GLU A 167 -1.46 3.34 7.29
CA GLU A 167 -2.41 4.08 8.14
C GLU A 167 -2.65 3.39 9.50
N THR A 168 -2.28 2.12 9.61
CA THR A 168 -2.29 1.35 10.87
C THR A 168 -1.11 1.68 11.77
N GLY A 169 -0.13 2.46 11.28
CA GLY A 169 1.15 2.73 11.93
C GLY A 169 2.21 1.65 11.71
N GLY A 170 1.87 0.56 11.00
CA GLY A 170 2.80 -0.51 10.65
C GLY A 170 3.75 -0.14 9.52
N ALA A 171 4.77 -0.98 9.29
CA ALA A 171 5.68 -0.85 8.16
C ALA A 171 4.96 -1.18 6.85
N TRP A 172 5.05 -0.27 5.87
CA TRP A 172 4.63 -0.57 4.50
C TRP A 172 5.81 -1.20 3.76
N VAL A 173 5.71 -2.52 3.53
CA VAL A 173 6.76 -3.32 2.92
C VAL A 173 6.26 -3.88 1.59
N MET A 174 7.03 -3.65 0.52
CA MET A 174 6.86 -4.34 -0.75
C MET A 174 7.76 -5.57 -0.76
N ASN A 175 7.17 -6.77 -0.77
CA ASN A 175 7.92 -8.03 -0.82
C ASN A 175 7.60 -8.76 -2.14
N LEU A 176 8.58 -8.79 -3.04
CA LEU A 176 8.43 -9.37 -4.37
C LEU A 176 8.44 -10.92 -4.35
N ARG A 177 8.83 -11.56 -3.24
CA ARG A 177 8.63 -13.01 -3.09
C ARG A 177 7.19 -13.38 -2.74
N LEU A 178 6.47 -12.48 -2.05
CA LEU A 178 5.07 -12.66 -1.69
C LEU A 178 4.13 -12.19 -2.81
N VAL A 179 4.43 -11.02 -3.39
CA VAL A 179 3.66 -10.42 -4.48
C VAL A 179 4.64 -10.13 -5.62
N PRO A 180 4.76 -11.03 -6.62
CA PRO A 180 5.84 -11.00 -7.59
C PRO A 180 5.85 -9.80 -8.55
N HIS A 181 4.67 -9.28 -8.84
CA HIS A 181 4.49 -8.25 -9.85
C HIS A 181 3.57 -7.14 -9.34
N TRP A 182 3.96 -5.88 -9.55
CA TRP A 182 3.30 -4.69 -9.02
C TRP A 182 2.94 -3.70 -10.12
N LEU A 183 1.77 -3.08 -9.96
CA LEU A 183 1.34 -1.89 -10.69
C LEU A 183 1.32 -0.69 -9.74
N ILE A 184 2.02 0.38 -10.10
CA ILE A 184 2.10 1.63 -9.35
C ILE A 184 1.58 2.76 -10.22
N VAL A 185 0.44 3.35 -9.86
CA VAL A 185 -0.10 4.51 -10.59
C VAL A 185 -0.08 5.77 -9.74
N GLY A 186 0.05 6.91 -10.41
CA GLY A 186 -0.02 8.21 -9.75
C GLY A 186 0.28 9.36 -10.69
N ALA A 187 -0.46 10.45 -10.54
CA ALA A 187 -0.23 11.69 -11.28
C ALA A 187 1.12 12.32 -10.93
N THR A 188 1.54 13.31 -11.72
CA THR A 188 2.73 14.13 -11.42
C THR A 188 2.67 14.72 -10.01
N ARG A 189 3.80 14.67 -9.28
CA ARG A 189 3.93 15.11 -7.87
C ARG A 189 3.00 14.39 -6.87
N SER A 190 2.49 13.20 -7.20
CA SER A 190 1.68 12.40 -6.26
C SER A 190 2.52 11.57 -5.28
N GLY A 191 3.79 11.31 -5.60
CA GLY A 191 4.69 10.45 -4.82
C GLY A 191 5.17 9.19 -5.53
N LYS A 192 4.72 8.93 -6.77
CA LYS A 192 5.14 7.79 -7.62
C LYS A 192 6.66 7.68 -7.75
N SER A 193 7.34 8.70 -8.27
CA SER A 193 8.80 8.66 -8.49
C SER A 193 9.57 8.48 -7.19
N THR A 194 9.12 9.12 -6.11
CA THR A 194 9.70 8.95 -4.78
C THR A 194 9.55 7.53 -4.25
N LEU A 195 8.40 6.88 -4.49
CA LEU A 195 8.19 5.48 -4.14
C LEU A 195 9.11 4.55 -4.94
N LEU A 196 9.27 4.78 -6.25
CA LEU A 196 10.20 4.02 -7.09
C LEU A 196 11.65 4.21 -6.63
N ALA A 197 12.07 5.45 -6.34
CA ALA A 197 13.38 5.73 -5.79
C ALA A 197 13.60 5.02 -4.44
N ARG A 198 12.58 5.00 -3.57
CA ARG A 198 12.66 4.28 -2.31
C ARG A 198 12.78 2.76 -2.52
N LEU A 199 12.02 2.20 -3.45
CA LEU A 199 12.11 0.79 -3.79
C LEU A 199 13.51 0.43 -4.31
N ILE A 200 14.03 1.19 -5.27
CA ILE A 200 15.34 0.94 -5.89
C ILE A 200 16.46 1.08 -4.86
N THR A 201 16.44 2.11 -4.01
CA THR A 201 17.46 2.28 -2.95
C THR A 201 17.44 1.14 -1.93
N GLN A 202 16.27 0.62 -1.55
CA GLN A 202 16.18 -0.55 -0.66
C GLN A 202 16.68 -1.83 -1.33
N LEU A 203 16.38 -2.03 -2.61
CA LEU A 203 16.83 -3.18 -3.39
C LEU A 203 18.32 -3.09 -3.77
N ALA A 204 18.88 -1.89 -3.91
CA ALA A 204 20.28 -1.65 -4.25
C ALA A 204 21.24 -2.32 -3.26
N THR A 205 20.83 -2.40 -1.99
CA THR A 205 21.59 -3.03 -0.89
C THR A 205 21.60 -4.57 -0.94
N GLN A 206 20.89 -5.18 -1.88
CA GLN A 206 20.63 -6.62 -1.95
C GLN A 206 21.31 -7.25 -3.18
N PRO A 207 21.59 -8.57 -3.17
CA PRO A 207 22.14 -9.29 -4.32
C PRO A 207 21.05 -9.57 -5.37
N VAL A 208 20.59 -8.49 -6.02
CA VAL A 208 19.51 -8.50 -7.02
C VAL A 208 19.96 -7.75 -8.27
N ALA A 209 19.56 -8.24 -9.45
CA ALA A 209 19.76 -7.53 -10.71
C ALA A 209 18.60 -6.55 -10.92
N LEU A 210 18.91 -5.28 -11.19
CA LEU A 210 17.91 -4.23 -11.38
C LEU A 210 17.94 -3.78 -12.83
N VAL A 211 16.83 -3.94 -13.53
CA VAL A 211 16.70 -3.58 -14.94
C VAL A 211 15.70 -2.44 -15.05
N GLY A 212 16.15 -1.28 -15.57
CA GLY A 212 15.31 -0.10 -15.76
C GLY A 212 14.79 0.00 -17.20
N ILE A 213 13.52 0.38 -17.35
CA ILE A 213 12.91 0.78 -18.61
C ILE A 213 12.29 2.17 -18.40
N ASP A 214 12.90 3.18 -19.00
CA ASP A 214 12.53 4.59 -18.90
C ASP A 214 12.60 5.23 -20.28
N CYS A 215 11.54 5.00 -21.07
CA CYS A 215 11.43 5.52 -22.43
C CYS A 215 11.21 7.05 -22.52
N LYS A 216 11.36 7.78 -21.40
CA LYS A 216 11.42 9.25 -21.35
C LYS A 216 12.87 9.73 -21.33
N GLY A 217 13.76 9.02 -22.03
CA GLY A 217 15.18 9.35 -22.14
C GLY A 217 15.99 9.06 -20.87
N GLY A 218 15.51 8.20 -19.96
CA GLY A 218 16.25 7.81 -18.77
C GLY A 218 16.31 8.86 -17.65
N MET A 219 15.45 9.88 -17.67
CA MET A 219 15.49 11.00 -16.73
C MET A 219 15.27 10.61 -15.26
N GLU A 220 14.43 9.60 -15.00
CA GLU A 220 14.07 9.18 -13.65
C GLU A 220 14.96 8.02 -13.19
N LEU A 221 15.09 6.97 -14.03
CA LEU A 221 15.87 5.78 -13.67
C LEU A 221 17.38 5.96 -13.86
N GLY A 222 17.81 6.93 -14.67
CA GLY A 222 19.23 7.24 -14.87
C GLY A 222 19.98 7.65 -13.61
N LEU A 223 19.26 8.15 -12.59
CA LEU A 223 19.81 8.41 -11.25
C LEU A 223 20.47 7.18 -10.61
N PHE A 224 20.05 5.98 -11.04
CA PHE A 224 20.50 4.70 -10.52
C PHE A 224 21.44 3.96 -11.46
N ALA A 225 21.90 4.57 -12.56
CA ALA A 225 22.66 3.90 -13.61
C ALA A 225 23.83 3.04 -13.08
N GLY A 226 24.58 3.54 -12.09
CA GLY A 226 25.68 2.78 -11.47
C GLY A 226 25.28 1.49 -10.75
N ARG A 227 23.99 1.33 -10.40
CA ARG A 227 23.42 0.14 -9.74
C ARG A 227 22.54 -0.72 -10.66
N LEU A 228 22.09 -0.17 -11.79
CA LEU A 228 21.27 -0.90 -12.76
C LEU A 228 22.15 -1.88 -13.56
N SER A 229 21.68 -3.12 -13.69
CA SER A 229 22.28 -4.12 -14.57
C SER A 229 22.04 -3.79 -16.05
N ALA A 230 20.97 -3.05 -16.35
CA ALA A 230 20.66 -2.50 -17.67
C ALA A 230 19.66 -1.34 -17.54
N LEU A 231 19.71 -0.40 -18.48
CA LEU A 231 18.74 0.69 -18.61
C LEU A 231 18.35 0.84 -20.08
N ALA A 232 17.09 0.61 -20.40
CA ALA A 232 16.51 0.95 -21.70
C ALA A 232 15.90 2.36 -21.65
N THR A 233 16.30 3.21 -22.58
CA THR A 233 15.91 4.63 -22.67
C THR A 233 14.94 4.92 -23.81
N CYS A 234 14.72 3.95 -24.69
CA CYS A 234 13.75 3.99 -25.79
C CYS A 234 13.01 2.65 -25.94
N ARG A 235 11.95 2.63 -26.75
CA ARG A 235 11.13 1.42 -26.92
C ARG A 235 11.88 0.28 -27.60
N ARG A 236 12.71 0.57 -28.61
CA ARG A 236 13.53 -0.42 -29.31
C ARG A 236 14.49 -1.14 -28.36
N GLU A 237 15.18 -0.41 -27.48
CA GLU A 237 15.99 -0.98 -26.42
C GLU A 237 15.15 -1.82 -25.43
N ALA A 238 13.96 -1.34 -25.07
CA ALA A 238 13.06 -2.08 -24.18
C ALA A 238 12.67 -3.44 -24.79
N VAL A 239 12.37 -3.51 -26.08
CA VAL A 239 12.11 -4.77 -26.81
C VAL A 239 13.30 -5.71 -26.70
N ALA A 240 14.53 -5.22 -26.94
CA ALA A 240 15.74 -6.04 -26.87
C ALA A 240 16.00 -6.58 -25.45
N VAL A 241 15.88 -5.74 -24.43
CA VAL A 241 16.03 -6.12 -23.02
C VAL A 241 14.97 -7.15 -22.61
N LEU A 242 13.70 -6.90 -22.92
CA LEU A 242 12.60 -7.81 -22.57
C LEU A 242 12.73 -9.15 -23.30
N SER A 243 13.18 -9.15 -24.56
CA SER A 243 13.42 -10.38 -25.32
C SER A 243 14.54 -11.21 -24.69
N ALA A 244 15.66 -10.58 -24.31
CA ALA A 244 16.75 -11.25 -23.62
C ALA A 244 16.31 -11.83 -22.26
N LEU A 245 15.46 -11.12 -21.52
CA LEU A 245 14.89 -11.62 -20.26
C LEU A 245 13.95 -12.81 -20.48
N VAL A 246 13.18 -12.84 -21.56
CA VAL A 246 12.33 -14.01 -21.88
C VAL A 246 13.20 -15.24 -22.21
N VAL A 247 14.33 -15.06 -22.87
CA VAL A 247 15.30 -16.15 -23.10
C VAL A 247 15.91 -16.63 -21.78
N ASP A 248 16.42 -15.71 -20.94
CA ASP A 248 16.94 -16.04 -19.60
C ASP A 248 15.89 -16.79 -18.75
N MET A 249 14.62 -16.35 -18.81
CA MET A 249 13.51 -17.04 -18.16
C MET A 249 13.37 -18.50 -18.65
N GLN A 250 13.50 -18.77 -19.94
CA GLN A 250 13.42 -20.12 -20.49
C GLN A 250 14.60 -20.99 -20.05
N ASP A 251 15.80 -20.42 -19.96
CA ASP A 251 17.00 -21.10 -19.47
C ASP A 251 16.87 -21.48 -17.99
N ARG A 252 16.40 -20.54 -17.16
CA ARG A 252 16.07 -20.80 -15.74
C ARG A 252 15.05 -21.92 -15.60
N MET A 253 14.02 -21.91 -16.45
CA MET A 253 13.01 -22.97 -16.46
C MET A 253 13.60 -24.33 -16.83
N SER A 254 14.53 -24.36 -17.78
CA SER A 254 15.26 -25.57 -18.16
C SER A 254 16.14 -26.12 -17.02
N ALA A 255 16.85 -25.23 -16.32
CA ALA A 255 17.64 -25.60 -15.15
C ALA A 255 16.78 -26.21 -14.02
N CYS A 256 15.63 -25.58 -13.71
CA CYS A 256 14.67 -26.12 -12.73
C CYS A 256 14.16 -27.51 -13.13
N ARG A 257 13.75 -27.70 -14.40
CA ARG A 257 13.31 -29.00 -14.90
C ARG A 257 14.39 -30.07 -14.80
N SER A 258 15.63 -29.73 -15.14
CA SER A 258 16.77 -30.65 -15.09
C SER A 258 17.10 -31.07 -13.65
N ALA A 259 16.86 -30.20 -12.68
CA ALA A 259 17.00 -30.48 -11.26
C ALA A 259 15.74 -31.10 -10.61
N GLY A 260 14.64 -31.27 -11.35
CA GLY A 260 13.38 -31.81 -10.83
C GLY A 260 12.63 -30.88 -9.86
N VAL A 261 12.92 -29.57 -9.86
CA VAL A 261 12.31 -28.59 -8.96
C VAL A 261 11.37 -27.64 -9.69
N ARG A 262 10.48 -26.96 -8.95
CA ARG A 262 9.46 -26.07 -9.54
C ARG A 262 9.91 -24.61 -9.62
N SER A 263 10.95 -24.24 -8.88
CA SER A 263 11.41 -22.86 -8.78
C SER A 263 12.93 -22.75 -8.60
N ILE A 264 13.52 -21.63 -9.03
CA ILE A 264 14.94 -21.33 -8.78
C ILE A 264 15.25 -21.25 -7.28
N TRP A 265 14.25 -20.98 -6.44
CA TRP A 265 14.42 -20.91 -5.00
C TRP A 265 14.73 -22.27 -4.37
N GLU A 266 14.36 -23.36 -5.04
CA GLU A 266 14.65 -24.75 -4.62
C GLU A 266 15.99 -25.26 -5.16
N LEU A 267 16.61 -24.53 -6.11
CA LEU A 267 17.94 -24.88 -6.59
C LEU A 267 18.99 -24.68 -5.48
N PRO A 268 20.07 -25.48 -5.50
CA PRO A 268 21.24 -25.24 -4.65
C PRO A 268 21.75 -23.82 -4.83
N GLU A 269 22.20 -23.18 -3.74
CA GLU A 269 22.59 -21.75 -3.75
C GLU A 269 23.65 -21.43 -4.80
N LYS A 270 24.63 -22.32 -5.01
CA LYS A 270 25.68 -22.17 -6.02
C LYS A 270 25.18 -22.19 -7.47
N LEU A 271 24.00 -22.78 -7.70
CA LEU A 271 23.37 -22.89 -9.02
C LEU A 271 22.20 -21.93 -9.18
N ARG A 272 21.80 -21.22 -8.12
CA ARG A 272 20.64 -20.33 -8.13
C ARG A 272 20.98 -19.06 -8.91
N PRO A 273 20.27 -18.78 -10.01
CA PRO A 273 20.44 -17.52 -10.74
C PRO A 273 20.08 -16.33 -9.87
N VAL A 274 20.76 -15.21 -10.08
CA VAL A 274 20.45 -13.95 -9.40
C VAL A 274 19.02 -13.52 -9.77
N PRO A 275 18.17 -13.15 -8.79
CA PRO A 275 16.84 -12.66 -9.09
C PRO A 275 16.89 -11.29 -9.78
N VAL A 276 15.98 -11.08 -10.73
CA VAL A 276 15.88 -9.88 -11.55
C VAL A 276 14.62 -9.12 -11.17
N VAL A 277 14.73 -7.82 -10.97
CA VAL A 277 13.58 -6.92 -10.83
C VAL A 277 13.61 -5.95 -12.01
N VAL A 278 12.58 -6.00 -12.84
CA VAL A 278 12.38 -5.09 -13.97
C VAL A 278 11.48 -3.96 -13.50
N ILE A 279 11.96 -2.73 -13.62
CA ILE A 279 11.24 -1.50 -13.24
C ILE A 279 10.91 -0.72 -14.52
N VAL A 280 9.62 -0.55 -14.78
CA VAL A 280 9.12 0.29 -15.88
C VAL A 280 8.59 1.58 -15.27
N ASP A 281 9.15 2.75 -15.59
CA ASP A 281 8.70 4.03 -15.00
C ASP A 281 7.34 4.50 -15.55
N GLU A 282 7.14 4.34 -16.86
CA GLU A 282 5.91 4.74 -17.55
C GLU A 282 5.50 3.68 -18.56
N ILE A 283 4.50 2.89 -18.21
CA ILE A 283 3.96 1.83 -19.08
C ILE A 283 3.32 2.41 -20.34
N ALA A 284 2.75 3.62 -20.30
CA ALA A 284 2.12 4.22 -21.46
C ALA A 284 3.10 4.41 -22.63
N GLU A 285 4.36 4.75 -22.37
CA GLU A 285 5.39 4.92 -23.41
C GLU A 285 5.73 3.62 -24.15
N LEU A 286 5.45 2.46 -23.55
CA LEU A 286 5.66 1.16 -24.17
C LEU A 286 4.49 0.74 -25.08
N TYR A 287 3.32 1.38 -24.94
CA TYR A 287 2.09 1.02 -25.64
C TYR A 287 1.64 2.08 -26.65
N LEU A 288 1.93 3.36 -26.40
CA LEU A 288 1.53 4.47 -27.27
C LEU A 288 2.31 4.46 -28.58
N SER A 289 1.64 4.30 -29.72
CA SER A 289 2.27 4.38 -31.03
C SER A 289 2.03 5.73 -31.69
N ASP A 290 3.03 6.25 -32.39
CA ASP A 290 2.95 7.41 -33.29
C ASP A 290 2.23 7.09 -34.62
N GLY A 291 1.75 5.85 -34.79
CA GLY A 291 0.98 5.41 -35.95
C GLY A 291 1.82 4.70 -37.02
N THR A 292 3.15 4.78 -36.95
CA THR A 292 4.05 4.08 -37.87
C THR A 292 3.97 2.57 -37.68
N ARG A 293 4.24 1.80 -38.73
CA ARG A 293 4.17 0.33 -38.68
C ARG A 293 5.19 -0.24 -37.69
N GLU A 294 6.38 0.33 -37.66
CA GLU A 294 7.49 -0.06 -36.77
C GLU A 294 7.12 0.17 -35.30
N SER A 295 6.69 1.39 -34.97
CA SER A 295 6.24 1.76 -33.61
C SER A 295 5.09 0.89 -33.10
N LYS A 296 4.15 0.50 -33.97
CA LYS A 296 3.07 -0.44 -33.64
C LYS A 296 3.62 -1.84 -33.37
N ALA A 297 4.52 -2.34 -34.21
CA ALA A 297 5.13 -3.65 -34.03
C ALA A 297 5.93 -3.72 -32.72
N GLU A 298 6.72 -2.69 -32.42
CA GLU A 298 7.46 -2.58 -31.15
C GLU A 298 6.53 -2.55 -29.93
N ALA A 299 5.42 -1.79 -29.98
CA ALA A 299 4.46 -1.72 -28.89
C ALA A 299 3.78 -3.08 -28.64
N GLU A 300 3.41 -3.80 -29.71
CA GLU A 300 2.83 -5.14 -29.64
C GLU A 300 3.82 -6.17 -29.06
N GLN A 301 5.10 -6.08 -29.47
CA GLN A 301 6.18 -6.91 -28.93
C GLN A 301 6.41 -6.63 -27.44
N CYS A 302 6.55 -5.36 -27.05
CA CYS A 302 6.68 -4.96 -25.64
C CYS A 302 5.54 -5.52 -24.79
N SER A 303 4.29 -5.34 -25.25
CA SER A 303 3.11 -5.87 -24.57
C SER A 303 3.17 -7.39 -24.40
N THR A 304 3.54 -8.11 -25.45
CA THR A 304 3.62 -9.57 -25.45
C THR A 304 4.70 -10.08 -24.51
N LEU A 305 5.90 -9.47 -24.56
CA LEU A 305 7.03 -9.85 -23.73
C LEU A 305 6.79 -9.56 -22.25
N LEU A 306 6.27 -8.38 -21.91
CA LEU A 306 5.90 -8.03 -20.53
C LEU A 306 4.86 -9.00 -19.97
N LEU A 307 3.81 -9.29 -20.74
CA LEU A 307 2.77 -10.24 -20.33
C LEU A 307 3.37 -11.63 -20.09
N ARG A 308 4.26 -12.09 -20.96
CA ARG A 308 4.93 -13.40 -20.84
C ARG A 308 5.79 -13.48 -19.58
N LEU A 309 6.56 -12.43 -19.27
CA LEU A 309 7.34 -12.34 -18.04
C LEU A 309 6.44 -12.31 -16.80
N ALA A 310 5.32 -11.58 -16.84
CA ALA A 310 4.37 -11.51 -15.72
C ALA A 310 3.69 -12.87 -15.42
N GLN A 311 3.44 -13.67 -16.46
CA GLN A 311 2.78 -14.98 -16.32
C GLN A 311 3.70 -16.07 -15.76
N LEU A 312 4.99 -16.03 -16.08
CA LEU A 312 5.91 -17.16 -15.82
C LEU A 312 7.13 -16.79 -14.96
N GLY A 313 7.42 -15.50 -14.77
CA GLY A 313 8.65 -15.01 -14.17
C GLY A 313 8.77 -15.27 -12.67
N ALA A 314 7.67 -15.28 -11.93
CA ALA A 314 7.66 -15.34 -10.46
C ALA A 314 8.46 -16.52 -9.87
N ALA A 315 8.20 -17.75 -10.35
CA ALA A 315 8.91 -18.95 -9.90
C ALA A 315 10.37 -19.00 -10.38
N LEU A 316 10.70 -18.19 -11.38
CA LEU A 316 12.01 -18.11 -12.03
C LEU A 316 12.82 -16.90 -11.53
N GLY A 317 12.30 -16.18 -10.53
CA GLY A 317 12.96 -15.04 -9.90
C GLY A 317 13.04 -13.81 -10.78
N ILE A 318 12.12 -13.64 -11.73
CA ILE A 318 11.95 -12.41 -12.51
C ILE A 318 10.68 -11.72 -12.03
N HIS A 319 10.86 -10.51 -11.51
CA HIS A 319 9.82 -9.70 -10.88
C HIS A 319 9.58 -8.42 -11.68
N LEU A 320 8.34 -7.94 -11.72
CA LEU A 320 7.97 -6.76 -12.50
C LEU A 320 7.41 -5.68 -11.58
N VAL A 321 7.90 -4.47 -11.73
CA VAL A 321 7.37 -3.28 -11.07
C VAL A 321 7.05 -2.28 -12.16
N VAL A 322 5.78 -2.21 -12.51
CA VAL A 322 5.29 -1.42 -13.62
C VAL A 322 4.63 -0.17 -13.06
N ALA A 323 5.10 0.99 -13.48
CA ALA A 323 4.55 2.27 -13.07
C ALA A 323 3.93 3.03 -14.24
N GLY A 324 3.01 3.94 -13.93
CA GLY A 324 2.44 4.83 -14.93
C GLY A 324 1.65 5.98 -14.35
N GLN A 325 1.56 7.08 -15.08
CA GLN A 325 0.78 8.25 -14.64
C GLN A 325 -0.69 8.14 -15.02
N ARG A 326 -0.95 7.57 -16.20
CA ARG A 326 -2.29 7.30 -16.72
C ARG A 326 -2.30 5.89 -17.28
N VAL A 327 -3.11 5.02 -16.69
CA VAL A 327 -3.23 3.62 -17.09
C VAL A 327 -4.70 3.33 -17.30
N GLY A 328 -5.12 3.32 -18.56
CA GLY A 328 -6.50 3.05 -18.94
C GLY A 328 -6.58 2.00 -20.03
N SER A 329 -7.80 1.54 -20.30
CA SER A 329 -8.10 0.62 -21.41
C SER A 329 -7.81 1.23 -22.79
N ASP A 330 -7.60 2.55 -22.86
CA ASP A 330 -7.19 3.30 -24.05
C ASP A 330 -5.79 2.90 -24.57
N LEU A 331 -4.93 2.32 -23.72
CA LEU A 331 -3.65 1.74 -24.14
C LEU A 331 -3.81 0.38 -24.85
N GLY A 332 -5.03 -0.15 -24.97
CA GLY A 332 -5.35 -1.39 -25.70
C GLY A 332 -5.46 -2.64 -24.81
N PRO A 333 -5.87 -3.79 -25.37
CA PRO A 333 -6.18 -5.00 -24.61
C PRO A 333 -4.96 -5.60 -23.89
N GLY A 334 -3.76 -5.36 -24.42
CA GLY A 334 -2.50 -5.85 -23.84
C GLY A 334 -2.24 -5.30 -22.43
N VAL A 335 -2.56 -4.03 -22.16
CA VAL A 335 -2.36 -3.44 -20.83
C VAL A 335 -3.30 -4.08 -19.81
N THR A 336 -4.53 -4.41 -20.21
CA THR A 336 -5.53 -5.05 -19.34
C THR A 336 -5.13 -6.47 -18.99
N ALA A 337 -4.61 -7.22 -19.97
CA ALA A 337 -4.09 -8.56 -19.76
C ALA A 337 -2.86 -8.54 -18.84
N LEU A 338 -1.92 -7.61 -19.07
CA LEU A 338 -0.73 -7.44 -18.22
C LEU A 338 -1.16 -7.09 -16.80
N ARG A 339 -2.04 -6.08 -16.66
CA ARG A 339 -2.56 -5.65 -15.37
C ARG A 339 -3.08 -6.82 -14.55
N ALA A 340 -3.87 -7.72 -15.13
CA ALA A 340 -4.42 -8.89 -14.42
C ALA A 340 -3.34 -9.80 -13.79
N GLN A 341 -2.10 -9.77 -14.27
CA GLN A 341 -0.97 -10.52 -13.71
C GLN A 341 -0.21 -9.76 -12.62
N LEU A 342 -0.38 -8.44 -12.52
CA LEU A 342 0.29 -7.59 -11.52
C LEU A 342 -0.52 -7.57 -10.21
N GLY A 343 -0.38 -8.62 -9.39
CA GLY A 343 -1.20 -8.77 -8.17
C GLY A 343 -1.06 -7.64 -7.14
N GLY A 344 0.10 -6.98 -7.08
CA GLY A 344 0.30 -5.83 -6.20
C GLY A 344 -0.20 -4.54 -6.84
N ARG A 345 -1.04 -3.77 -6.13
CA ARG A 345 -1.53 -2.47 -6.60
C ARG A 345 -1.18 -1.37 -5.63
N ILE A 346 -0.69 -0.27 -6.18
CA ILE A 346 -0.47 0.98 -5.48
C ILE A 346 -1.07 2.10 -6.32
N CYS A 347 -2.02 2.82 -5.77
CA CYS A 347 -2.63 3.98 -6.40
C CYS A 347 -2.38 5.21 -5.53
N HIS A 348 -1.45 6.05 -5.95
CA HIS A 348 -1.36 7.42 -5.46
C HIS A 348 -2.53 8.26 -6.00
N ARG A 349 -2.56 9.55 -5.65
CA ARG A 349 -3.47 10.50 -6.30
C ARG A 349 -3.34 10.43 -7.82
N VAL A 350 -4.48 10.23 -8.48
CA VAL A 350 -4.62 10.26 -9.95
C VAL A 350 -5.47 11.46 -10.37
N ASN A 351 -5.36 11.88 -11.62
CA ASN A 351 -6.14 13.01 -12.14
C ASN A 351 -7.49 12.56 -12.74
N ASP A 352 -7.59 11.30 -13.18
CA ASP A 352 -8.79 10.76 -13.79
C ASP A 352 -9.33 9.54 -13.00
N PRO A 353 -10.67 9.42 -12.86
CA PRO A 353 -11.30 8.28 -12.21
C PRO A 353 -10.97 6.93 -12.87
N GLY A 354 -10.78 6.92 -14.19
CA GLY A 354 -10.55 5.72 -14.99
C GLY A 354 -9.27 4.99 -14.61
N THR A 355 -8.19 5.71 -14.31
CA THR A 355 -6.91 5.13 -13.88
C THR A 355 -7.03 4.47 -12.50
N ALA A 356 -7.79 5.07 -11.58
CA ALA A 356 -8.07 4.45 -10.27
C ALA A 356 -8.92 3.19 -10.42
N GLU A 357 -9.96 3.23 -11.24
CA GLU A 357 -10.83 2.08 -11.53
C GLU A 357 -10.04 0.95 -12.19
N MET A 358 -9.20 1.26 -13.18
CA MET A 358 -8.33 0.29 -13.83
C MET A 358 -7.41 -0.38 -12.79
N THR A 359 -6.83 0.40 -11.88
CA THR A 359 -5.85 -0.11 -10.92
C THR A 359 -6.47 -0.94 -9.78
N LEU A 360 -7.61 -0.50 -9.22
CA LEU A 360 -8.16 -1.03 -7.97
C LEU A 360 -9.58 -1.62 -8.11
N GLY A 361 -10.29 -1.35 -9.20
CA GLY A 361 -11.72 -1.62 -9.33
C GLY A 361 -12.11 -3.10 -9.32
N ASP A 362 -11.23 -3.98 -9.79
CA ASP A 362 -11.42 -5.44 -9.71
C ASP A 362 -11.11 -6.02 -8.33
N LEU A 363 -10.46 -5.26 -7.46
CA LEU A 363 -10.11 -5.68 -6.10
C LEU A 363 -11.13 -5.16 -5.09
N ASN A 364 -11.38 -3.85 -5.07
CA ASN A 364 -12.29 -3.25 -4.11
C ASN A 364 -12.76 -1.86 -4.57
N LYS A 365 -14.09 -1.66 -4.68
CA LYS A 365 -14.66 -0.37 -5.10
C LYS A 365 -14.44 0.75 -4.07
N ASP A 366 -14.43 0.44 -2.79
CA ASP A 366 -14.16 1.44 -1.74
C ASP A 366 -12.72 1.96 -1.86
N ALA A 367 -11.78 1.09 -2.24
CA ALA A 367 -10.38 1.47 -2.47
C ALA A 367 -10.25 2.48 -3.63
N VAL A 368 -11.07 2.34 -4.68
CA VAL A 368 -11.14 3.30 -5.80
C VAL A 368 -11.61 4.66 -5.30
N THR A 369 -12.71 4.71 -4.54
CA THR A 369 -13.24 5.95 -3.97
C THR A 369 -12.21 6.64 -3.08
N VAL A 370 -11.50 5.87 -2.24
CA VAL A 370 -10.47 6.43 -1.37
C VAL A 370 -9.29 6.96 -2.17
N ALA A 371 -8.82 6.25 -3.20
CA ALA A 371 -7.74 6.72 -4.05
C ALA A 371 -8.09 8.04 -4.77
N GLN A 372 -9.33 8.19 -5.21
CA GLN A 372 -9.85 9.41 -5.84
C GLN A 372 -10.00 10.58 -4.86
N SER A 373 -10.11 10.30 -3.55
CA SER A 373 -10.20 11.33 -2.51
C SER A 373 -8.84 11.88 -2.05
N ILE A 374 -7.71 11.26 -2.46
CA ILE A 374 -6.37 11.72 -2.09
C ILE A 374 -6.12 13.11 -2.68
N THR A 375 -5.79 14.07 -1.83
CA THR A 375 -5.59 15.47 -2.22
C THR A 375 -4.16 15.75 -2.69
N ALA A 376 -3.95 16.90 -3.34
CA ALA A 376 -2.61 17.32 -3.79
C ALA A 376 -1.62 17.62 -2.65
N GLU A 377 -2.13 17.87 -1.44
CA GLU A 377 -1.33 18.12 -0.23
C GLU A 377 -0.82 16.82 0.39
N GLU A 378 -1.47 15.69 0.11
CA GLU A 378 -1.14 14.37 0.62
C GLU A 378 -0.07 13.65 -0.23
N GLN A 379 1.01 14.35 -0.56
CA GLN A 379 2.10 13.77 -1.34
C GLN A 379 2.69 12.52 -0.68
N GLY A 380 2.91 11.48 -1.48
CA GLY A 380 3.39 10.18 -1.01
C GLY A 380 2.30 9.28 -0.42
N VAL A 381 1.08 9.80 -0.18
CA VAL A 381 -0.06 8.95 0.22
C VAL A 381 -0.54 8.15 -0.99
N ALA A 382 -0.83 6.87 -0.75
CA ALA A 382 -1.40 5.95 -1.71
C ALA A 382 -2.37 4.99 -1.02
N VAL A 383 -3.26 4.41 -1.82
CA VAL A 383 -3.97 3.18 -1.50
C VAL A 383 -3.14 2.02 -2.01
N CYS A 384 -2.86 1.04 -1.15
CA CYS A 384 -2.11 -0.16 -1.52
C CYS A 384 -2.86 -1.43 -1.12
N THR A 385 -2.70 -2.48 -1.93
CA THR A 385 -3.20 -3.82 -1.61
C THR A 385 -2.35 -4.50 -0.56
N SER A 386 -3.00 -5.21 0.34
CA SER A 386 -2.39 -6.04 1.36
C SER A 386 -2.39 -7.51 0.91
N PRO A 387 -1.39 -8.33 1.30
CA PRO A 387 -1.31 -9.74 0.90
C PRO A 387 -2.50 -10.61 1.33
N ASP A 388 -3.27 -10.16 2.32
CA ASP A 388 -4.50 -10.82 2.81
C ASP A 388 -5.74 -10.51 1.95
N GLY A 389 -5.57 -9.82 0.82
CA GLY A 389 -6.67 -9.41 -0.07
C GLY A 389 -7.38 -8.13 0.38
N GLY A 390 -6.95 -7.53 1.49
CA GLY A 390 -7.41 -6.22 1.93
C GLY A 390 -6.71 -5.06 1.22
N TRP A 391 -7.07 -3.83 1.60
CA TRP A 391 -6.36 -2.63 1.19
C TRP A 391 -6.10 -1.73 2.40
N SER A 392 -5.16 -0.80 2.25
CA SER A 392 -4.79 0.17 3.28
C SER A 392 -4.36 1.47 2.61
N ARG A 393 -4.63 2.61 3.25
CA ARG A 393 -3.84 3.82 2.95
C ARG A 393 -2.44 3.65 3.52
N ALA A 394 -1.46 4.23 2.86
CA ALA A 394 -0.06 4.23 3.25
C ALA A 394 0.62 5.49 2.75
N ARG A 395 1.75 5.87 3.35
CA ARG A 395 2.60 6.96 2.86
C ARG A 395 4.01 6.45 2.64
N SER A 396 4.56 6.68 1.45
CA SER A 396 5.95 6.38 1.13
C SER A 396 6.91 7.34 1.85
N HIS A 397 8.09 6.84 2.22
CA HIS A 397 9.17 7.70 2.72
C HIS A 397 9.76 8.50 1.56
N LEU A 398 9.99 9.79 1.81
CA LEU A 398 10.71 10.63 0.87
C LEU A 398 12.16 10.16 0.77
N THR A 399 12.57 9.78 -0.43
CA THR A 399 13.97 9.55 -0.81
C THR A 399 14.42 10.73 -1.67
N PRO A 400 15.20 11.69 -1.14
CA PRO A 400 15.74 12.78 -1.92
C PRO A 400 16.65 12.27 -3.04
N THR A 401 16.78 13.04 -4.12
CA THR A 401 17.64 12.68 -5.27
C THR A 401 19.09 12.42 -4.87
N GLU A 402 19.64 13.20 -3.93
CA GLU A 402 20.99 13.01 -3.42
C GLU A 402 21.15 11.67 -2.68
N GLU A 403 20.15 11.26 -1.90
CA GLU A 403 20.12 9.95 -1.23
C GLU A 403 20.05 8.82 -2.26
N ALA A 404 19.23 8.99 -3.31
CA ALA A 404 19.10 8.03 -4.39
C ALA A 404 20.43 7.79 -5.13
N VAL A 405 21.09 8.87 -5.57
CA VAL A 405 22.36 8.82 -6.29
C VAL A 405 23.48 8.27 -5.40
N SER A 406 23.59 8.77 -4.16
CA SER A 406 24.63 8.30 -3.23
C SER A 406 24.48 6.82 -2.89
N THR A 407 23.25 6.32 -2.73
CA THR A 407 22.98 4.90 -2.51
C THR A 407 23.35 4.06 -3.73
N ALA A 408 23.00 4.52 -4.94
CA ALA A 408 23.33 3.82 -6.17
C ALA A 408 24.86 3.71 -6.36
N LEU A 409 25.60 4.80 -6.14
CA LEU A 409 27.05 4.82 -6.21
C LEU A 409 27.69 3.91 -5.15
N LYS A 410 27.24 4.02 -3.89
CA LYS A 410 27.74 3.20 -2.77
C LYS A 410 27.60 1.71 -3.03
N HIS A 411 26.53 1.30 -3.73
CA HIS A 411 26.24 -0.12 -4.01
C HIS A 411 26.52 -0.54 -5.45
N SER A 412 27.19 0.30 -6.25
CA SER A 412 27.53 0.00 -7.66
C SER A 412 28.34 -1.29 -7.84
N GLY A 413 29.23 -1.60 -6.89
CA GLY A 413 29.99 -2.86 -6.89
C GLY A 413 29.14 -4.13 -6.68
N MET A 414 27.85 -4.00 -6.32
CA MET A 414 26.91 -5.11 -6.18
C MET A 414 26.09 -5.37 -7.46
N THR A 415 26.29 -4.59 -8.53
CA THR A 415 25.55 -4.70 -9.78
C THR A 415 25.86 -6.02 -10.49
N PRO A 416 24.90 -6.95 -10.58
CA PRO A 416 25.10 -8.19 -11.32
C PRO A 416 25.15 -7.91 -12.81
N GLN A 417 26.07 -8.55 -13.53
CA GLN A 417 26.13 -8.48 -14.99
C GLN A 417 25.07 -9.40 -15.61
N LEU A 418 24.47 -8.95 -16.72
CA LEU A 418 23.49 -9.73 -17.49
C LEU A 418 23.93 -9.80 -18.96
N PRO A 419 24.90 -10.67 -19.30
CA PRO A 419 25.56 -10.64 -20.61
C PRO A 419 24.62 -10.80 -21.82
N ALA A 420 23.49 -11.50 -21.64
CA ALA A 420 22.49 -11.63 -22.69
C ALA A 420 21.84 -10.30 -23.04
N ILE A 421 21.58 -9.44 -22.06
CA ILE A 421 21.05 -8.09 -22.26
C ILE A 421 22.13 -7.19 -22.86
N ASP A 422 23.36 -7.24 -22.32
CA ASP A 422 24.47 -6.42 -22.83
C ASP A 422 24.72 -6.66 -24.32
N ARG A 423 24.70 -7.93 -24.75
CA ARG A 423 24.80 -8.29 -26.17
C ARG A 423 23.62 -7.80 -27.00
N ALA A 424 22.41 -7.87 -26.46
CA ALA A 424 21.21 -7.42 -27.16
C ALA A 424 21.20 -5.90 -27.37
N LEU A 425 21.65 -5.13 -26.38
CA LEU A 425 21.80 -3.67 -26.50
C LEU A 425 22.94 -3.29 -27.45
N ALA A 426 24.10 -3.95 -27.34
CA ALA A 426 25.23 -3.68 -28.24
C ALA A 426 24.93 -3.97 -29.72
N ALA A 427 24.07 -4.96 -30.01
CA ALA A 427 23.63 -5.25 -31.37
C ALA A 427 22.84 -4.08 -31.98
N LEU A 428 22.01 -3.40 -31.19
CA LEU A 428 21.24 -2.23 -31.66
C LEU A 428 22.13 -1.03 -31.97
N GLU A 429 23.18 -0.80 -31.17
CA GLU A 429 24.16 0.29 -31.43
C GLU A 429 24.96 0.05 -32.72
N GLY A 430 25.10 -1.22 -33.13
CA GLY A 430 25.74 -1.61 -34.38
C GLY A 430 24.89 -1.38 -35.62
N ASP A 431 23.56 -1.50 -35.51
CA ASP A 431 22.61 -1.30 -36.61
C ASP A 431 22.35 0.19 -36.93
N ASP A 432 22.70 1.10 -36.01
CA ASP A 432 22.59 2.57 -36.19
C ASP A 432 23.82 3.20 -36.87
N LYS A 433 24.88 2.43 -37.14
CA LYS A 433 26.11 2.86 -37.83
C LYS A 433 26.20 2.28 -39.23
#